data_AF-A0ABD5W0X0-F1
#
_entry.id   AF-A0ABD5W0X0-F1
#
_cell.length_a   1.000
_cell.length_b   1.000
_cell.length_c   1.000
_cell.angle_alpha   90.00
_cell.angle_beta   90.00
_cell.angle_gamma   90.00
#
_symmetry.space_group_name_H-M   'P 1'
#
loop_
_entity.id
_entity.type
_entity.pdbx_description
1 polymer ?
#
loop_
_entity_poly.entity_id
_entity_poly.type
_entity_poly.pdbx_seq_one_letter_code
_entity_poly.pdbx_strand_id
1 'polypeptide(L)'
;MAETDDGLVLIDQHAADERINYERLKNAFSGETTTQTLAEPVDIELTAREVELFDSHTNALARLGFRARLVGDRTVKVQTVPTMVAESAGPELIRDVLSEFVGGRESAADTVEAAVDDLLADLACYPSITGNTSLTQGSVVDLLSRLDSCDNPYACPHGRPVIVEFDTEEIEDRFERDYPGHE
;
A
#
# COMPACT_ATOMS: atom_id res chain seq x y z
N MET A 1 -16.32 5.03 -11.83
CA MET A 1 -17.38 4.20 -12.44
C MET A 1 -17.11 4.13 -13.93
N ALA A 2 -17.21 2.94 -14.49
CA ALA A 2 -17.06 2.64 -15.91
C ALA A 2 -18.19 1.70 -16.33
N GLU A 3 -18.45 1.63 -17.64
CA GLU A 3 -19.42 0.73 -18.25
C GLU A 3 -18.64 -0.26 -19.12
N THR A 4 -19.06 -1.52 -19.12
CA THR A 4 -18.55 -2.59 -19.97
C THR A 4 -19.70 -3.16 -20.80
N ASP A 5 -19.40 -4.05 -21.75
CA ASP A 5 -20.44 -4.75 -22.51
C ASP A 5 -21.33 -5.63 -21.62
N ASP A 6 -20.83 -6.03 -20.44
CA ASP A 6 -21.52 -6.94 -19.51
C ASP A 6 -22.30 -6.19 -18.41
N GLY A 7 -22.00 -4.91 -18.14
CA GLY A 7 -22.70 -4.12 -17.14
C GLY A 7 -21.92 -2.92 -16.60
N LEU A 8 -22.03 -2.67 -15.30
CA LEU A 8 -21.46 -1.51 -14.62
C LEU A 8 -20.30 -1.90 -13.71
N VAL A 9 -19.20 -1.16 -13.77
CA VAL A 9 -18.03 -1.35 -12.93
C VAL A 9 -17.82 -0.16 -12.00
N LEU A 10 -17.78 -0.42 -10.71
CA LEU A 10 -17.35 0.52 -9.67
C LEU A 10 -15.89 0.23 -9.31
N ILE A 11 -15.08 1.28 -9.34
CA ILE A 11 -13.66 1.22 -9.01
C ILE A 11 -13.41 2.14 -7.83
N ASP A 12 -12.84 1.59 -6.75
CA ASP A 12 -12.31 2.40 -5.65
C ASP A 12 -10.96 2.99 -6.10
N GLN A 13 -10.96 4.30 -6.38
CA GLN A 13 -9.78 5.00 -6.88
C GLN A 13 -8.59 4.96 -5.91
N HIS A 14 -8.84 4.92 -4.61
CA HIS A 14 -7.81 4.91 -3.58
C HIS A 14 -7.20 3.51 -3.48
N ALA A 15 -8.04 2.47 -3.42
CA ALA A 15 -7.59 1.08 -3.43
C ALA A 15 -6.83 0.72 -4.73
N ALA A 16 -7.26 1.27 -5.87
CA ALA A 16 -6.58 1.13 -7.16
C ALA A 16 -5.17 1.74 -7.13
N ASP A 17 -5.04 2.98 -6.64
CA ASP A 17 -3.74 3.66 -6.58
C ASP A 17 -2.80 2.99 -5.55
N GLU A 18 -3.32 2.49 -4.42
CA GLU A 18 -2.56 1.64 -3.48
C GLU A 18 -1.99 0.39 -4.17
N ARG A 19 -2.81 -0.34 -4.93
CA ARG A 19 -2.38 -1.53 -5.68
C ARG A 19 -1.27 -1.18 -6.67
N ILE A 20 -1.45 -0.13 -7.47
CA ILE A 20 -0.44 0.31 -8.45
C ILE A 20 0.87 0.68 -7.75
N ASN A 21 0.80 1.45 -6.67
CA ASN A 21 1.98 1.88 -5.93
C ASN A 21 2.69 0.69 -5.27
N TYR A 22 1.95 -0.25 -4.70
CA TYR A 22 2.51 -1.46 -4.10
C TYR A 22 3.28 -2.30 -5.10
N GLU A 23 2.72 -2.59 -6.28
CA GLU A 23 3.42 -3.40 -7.27
C GLU A 23 4.61 -2.67 -7.88
N ARG A 24 4.51 -1.34 -8.07
CA ARG A 24 5.66 -0.52 -8.45
C ARG A 24 6.78 -0.63 -7.42
N LEU A 25 6.44 -0.54 -6.13
CA LEU A 25 7.40 -0.69 -5.04
C LEU A 25 8.00 -2.10 -5.04
N LYS A 26 7.16 -3.14 -5.06
CA LYS A 26 7.58 -4.55 -5.09
C LYS A 26 8.56 -4.86 -6.23
N ASN A 27 8.26 -4.36 -7.42
CA ASN A 27 9.14 -4.52 -8.58
C ASN A 27 10.49 -3.82 -8.38
N ALA A 28 10.51 -2.61 -7.84
CA ALA A 28 11.76 -1.91 -7.56
C ALA A 28 12.59 -2.58 -6.45
N PHE A 29 11.95 -3.17 -5.43
CA PHE A 29 12.63 -3.93 -4.38
C PHE A 29 13.08 -5.34 -4.81
N SER A 30 12.55 -5.87 -5.93
CA SER A 30 13.05 -7.11 -6.51
C SER A 30 14.39 -6.97 -7.24
N GLY A 31 14.79 -5.72 -7.57
CA GLY A 31 16.06 -5.38 -8.19
C GLY A 31 17.16 -4.99 -7.19
N GLU A 32 18.17 -4.25 -7.64
CA GLU A 32 19.15 -3.65 -6.73
C GLU A 32 18.52 -2.45 -5.98
N THR A 33 18.23 -2.64 -4.69
CA THR A 33 17.69 -1.57 -3.83
C THR A 33 18.71 -0.43 -3.70
N THR A 34 18.44 0.70 -4.35
CA THR A 34 19.21 1.92 -4.13
C THR A 34 18.81 2.57 -2.81
N THR A 35 19.80 3.14 -2.12
CA THR A 35 19.60 3.74 -0.79
C THR A 35 20.06 5.18 -0.78
N GLN A 36 19.44 5.97 0.10
CA GLN A 36 19.77 7.36 0.33
C GLN A 36 20.00 7.59 1.82
N THR A 37 21.15 8.17 2.15
CA THR A 37 21.41 8.69 3.50
C THR A 37 20.61 9.97 3.71
N LEU A 38 19.86 10.03 4.81
CA LEU A 38 19.07 11.21 5.14
C LEU A 38 19.99 12.37 5.53
N ALA A 39 19.62 13.59 5.15
CA ALA A 39 20.34 14.79 5.57
C ALA A 39 20.32 14.96 7.09
N GLU A 40 19.18 14.63 7.70
CA GLU A 40 18.97 14.56 9.15
C GLU A 40 18.42 13.18 9.50
N PRO A 41 19.06 12.43 10.42
CA PRO A 41 18.53 11.14 10.87
C PRO A 41 17.17 11.30 11.55
N VAL A 42 16.29 10.31 11.36
CA VAL A 42 14.98 10.27 12.02
C VAL A 42 15.08 9.42 13.28
N ASP A 43 14.68 9.99 14.42
CA ASP A 43 14.56 9.28 15.68
C ASP A 43 13.10 8.87 15.91
N ILE A 44 12.88 7.62 16.28
CA ILE A 44 11.58 7.00 16.51
C ILE A 44 11.55 6.47 17.94
N GLU A 45 10.61 6.94 18.74
CA GLU A 45 10.39 6.40 20.09
C GLU A 45 9.53 5.15 20.00
N LEU A 46 10.01 4.08 20.63
CA LEU A 46 9.35 2.78 20.69
C LEU A 46 8.85 2.50 22.12
N THR A 47 7.75 1.78 22.21
CA THR A 47 7.29 1.12 23.43
C THR A 47 8.21 -0.04 23.81
N ALA A 48 8.11 -0.55 25.05
CA ALA A 48 8.90 -1.71 25.48
C ALA A 48 8.73 -2.92 24.54
N ARG A 49 7.48 -3.17 24.13
CA ARG A 49 7.12 -4.28 23.25
C ARG A 49 7.73 -4.13 21.86
N GLU A 50 7.69 -2.92 21.30
CA GLU A 50 8.28 -2.63 19.99
C GLU A 50 9.81 -2.77 20.01
N VAL A 51 10.48 -2.41 21.11
CA VAL A 51 11.93 -2.64 21.26
C VAL A 51 12.27 -4.13 21.21
N GLU A 52 11.47 -4.98 21.86
CA GLU A 52 11.65 -6.44 21.81
C GLU A 52 11.46 -7.00 20.39
N LEU A 53 10.57 -6.40 19.60
CA LEU A 53 10.31 -6.79 18.22
C LEU A 53 11.33 -6.20 17.23
N PHE A 54 11.97 -5.08 17.53
CA PHE A 54 12.87 -4.41 16.58
C PHE A 54 14.03 -5.30 16.11
N ASP A 55 14.59 -6.11 17.01
CA ASP A 55 15.69 -7.02 16.68
C ASP A 55 15.28 -8.09 15.64
N SER A 56 14.04 -8.60 15.68
CA SER A 56 13.56 -9.56 14.67
C SER A 56 13.36 -8.92 13.29
N HIS A 57 13.09 -7.61 13.26
CA HIS A 57 12.81 -6.86 12.04
C HIS A 57 14.07 -6.24 11.39
N THR A 58 15.19 -6.18 12.11
CA THR A 58 16.43 -5.53 11.64
C THR A 58 16.93 -6.09 10.31
N ASN A 59 16.85 -7.41 10.10
CA ASN A 59 17.25 -8.03 8.84
C ASN A 59 16.32 -7.67 7.67
N ALA A 60 15.01 -7.62 7.93
CA ALA A 60 14.02 -7.23 6.92
C ALA A 60 14.23 -5.76 6.50
N LEU A 61 14.39 -4.87 7.48
CA LEU A 61 14.73 -3.45 7.25
C LEU A 61 16.01 -3.31 6.42
N ALA A 62 17.07 -4.06 6.73
CA ALA A 62 18.32 -4.00 5.99
C ALA A 62 18.18 -4.46 4.52
N ARG A 63 17.40 -5.53 4.25
CA ARG A 63 17.10 -5.97 2.87
C ARG A 63 16.31 -4.92 2.10
N LEU A 64 15.42 -4.24 2.80
CA LEU A 64 14.66 -3.10 2.30
C LEU A 64 15.49 -1.82 2.29
N GLY A 65 16.82 -1.85 2.40
CA GLY A 65 17.65 -0.65 2.26
C GLY A 65 17.58 0.34 3.42
N PHE A 66 16.92 0.01 4.53
CA PHE A 66 16.93 0.80 5.75
C PHE A 66 18.19 0.52 6.56
N ARG A 67 18.81 1.58 7.09
CA ARG A 67 19.80 1.48 8.17
C ARG A 67 19.22 2.15 9.41
N ALA A 68 18.63 1.32 10.25
CA ALA A 68 18.06 1.69 11.53
C ALA A 68 18.83 0.97 12.65
N ARG A 69 19.04 1.65 13.78
CA ARG A 69 19.66 1.05 14.96
C ARG A 69 19.07 1.61 16.25
N LEU A 70 18.98 0.77 17.28
CA LEU A 70 18.61 1.24 18.61
C LEU A 70 19.70 2.17 19.17
N VAL A 71 19.26 3.27 19.79
CA VAL A 71 20.05 4.27 20.50
C VAL A 71 19.39 4.52 21.87
N GLY A 72 20.07 4.15 22.94
CA GLY A 72 19.44 4.14 24.28
C GLY A 72 18.43 3.00 24.44
N ASP A 73 17.48 3.17 25.37
CA ASP A 73 16.59 2.07 25.78
C ASP A 73 15.36 1.91 24.88
N ARG A 74 14.94 2.98 24.19
CA ARG A 74 13.64 3.07 23.51
C ARG A 74 13.63 3.89 22.24
N THR A 75 14.78 4.25 21.69
CA THR A 75 14.83 5.10 20.50
C THR A 75 15.53 4.38 19.37
N VAL A 76 14.90 4.31 18.21
CA VAL A 76 15.54 3.83 16.97
C VAL A 76 15.95 5.04 16.14
N LYS A 77 17.21 5.06 15.73
CA LYS A 77 17.77 6.08 14.83
C LYS A 77 17.88 5.51 13.43
N VAL A 78 17.19 6.12 12.48
CA VAL A 78 17.17 5.78 11.06
C VAL A 78 18.07 6.76 10.31
N GLN A 79 19.11 6.25 9.65
CA GLN A 79 20.13 7.07 8.96
C GLN A 79 20.07 6.93 7.44
N THR A 80 19.59 5.80 6.96
CA THR A 80 19.50 5.47 5.53
C THR A 80 18.17 4.81 5.28
N VAL A 81 17.54 5.16 4.15
CA VAL A 81 16.29 4.59 3.67
C VAL A 81 16.42 4.29 2.17
N PRO A 82 15.51 3.52 1.57
CA PRO A 82 15.40 3.40 0.12
C PRO A 82 15.26 4.75 -0.56
N THR A 83 15.88 4.92 -1.73
CA THR A 83 15.76 6.15 -2.51
C THR A 83 14.31 6.52 -2.78
N MET A 84 13.48 5.53 -3.17
CA MET A 84 12.06 5.79 -3.42
C MET A 84 11.31 6.27 -2.16
N VAL A 85 11.67 5.77 -0.97
CA VAL A 85 11.10 6.26 0.29
C VAL A 85 11.57 7.70 0.53
N ALA A 86 12.85 8.00 0.36
CA ALA A 86 13.37 9.36 0.51
C ALA A 86 12.76 10.38 -0.48
N GLU A 87 12.40 9.94 -1.69
CA GLU A 87 11.79 10.79 -2.72
C GLU A 87 10.28 10.99 -2.50
N SER A 88 9.61 9.98 -1.92
CA SER A 88 8.15 9.97 -1.75
C SER A 88 7.71 10.46 -0.36
N ALA A 89 8.61 10.43 0.63
CA ALA A 89 8.28 10.57 2.04
C ALA A 89 9.09 11.63 2.79
N GLY A 90 8.38 12.42 3.59
CA GLY A 90 8.99 13.23 4.64
C GLY A 90 9.43 12.39 5.85
N PRO A 91 10.22 12.97 6.77
CA PRO A 91 10.67 12.33 8.01
C PRO A 91 9.54 11.73 8.86
N GLU A 92 8.38 12.39 8.90
CA GLU A 92 7.20 11.98 9.64
C GLU A 92 6.62 10.68 9.10
N LEU A 93 6.56 10.56 7.78
CA LEU A 93 6.08 9.36 7.12
C LEU A 93 7.01 8.16 7.37
N ILE A 94 8.32 8.38 7.29
CA ILE A 94 9.30 7.34 7.65
C ILE A 94 9.09 6.87 9.09
N ARG A 95 8.78 7.79 10.01
CA ARG A 95 8.46 7.46 11.40
C ARG A 95 7.18 6.63 11.49
N ASP A 96 6.09 7.05 10.85
CA ASP A 96 4.79 6.38 10.98
C ASP A 96 4.86 4.95 10.45
N VAL A 97 5.42 4.78 9.25
CA VAL A 97 5.63 3.47 8.61
C VAL A 97 6.49 2.55 9.46
N LEU A 98 7.61 3.04 10.00
CA LEU A 98 8.49 2.21 10.83
C LEU A 98 7.88 1.91 12.21
N SER A 99 7.07 2.81 12.75
CA SER A 99 6.34 2.56 14.00
C SER A 99 5.28 1.49 13.79
N GLU A 100 4.52 1.58 12.70
CA GLU A 100 3.51 0.58 12.33
C GLU A 100 4.13 -0.77 12.00
N PHE A 101 5.25 -0.79 11.28
CA PHE A 101 5.98 -2.01 10.97
C PHE A 101 6.55 -2.71 12.21
N VAL A 102 7.09 -1.94 13.18
CA VAL A 102 7.64 -2.50 14.43
C VAL A 102 6.54 -2.87 15.43
N GLY A 103 5.42 -2.15 15.43
CA GLY A 103 4.24 -2.41 16.27
C GLY A 103 3.27 -3.45 15.69
N GLY A 104 3.37 -3.71 14.39
CA GLY A 104 2.53 -4.58 13.59
C GLY A 104 2.78 -6.06 13.88
N ARG A 105 1.67 -6.75 14.20
CA ARG A 105 1.45 -8.19 14.37
C ARG A 105 2.59 -9.06 14.95
N GLU A 106 2.29 -9.61 16.14
CA GLU A 106 2.88 -10.84 16.68
C GLU A 106 2.57 -12.03 15.78
N SER A 107 3.31 -12.23 14.70
CA SER A 107 3.43 -13.56 14.13
C SER A 107 4.88 -13.98 14.28
N ALA A 108 5.12 -14.81 15.28
CA ALA A 108 6.37 -15.56 15.44
C ALA A 108 6.67 -16.50 14.26
N ALA A 109 5.85 -16.49 13.20
CA ALA A 109 5.93 -17.31 12.01
C ALA A 109 6.16 -16.50 10.71
N ASP A 110 6.21 -15.17 10.76
CA ASP A 110 6.31 -14.37 9.54
C ASP A 110 7.74 -14.37 8.99
N THR A 111 7.86 -14.86 7.77
CA THR A 111 9.10 -14.84 7.00
C THR A 111 9.54 -13.40 6.74
N VAL A 112 10.84 -13.19 6.47
CA VAL A 112 11.36 -11.87 6.09
C VAL A 112 10.62 -11.31 4.88
N GLU A 113 10.19 -12.18 3.97
CA GLU A 113 9.41 -11.85 2.78
C GLU A 113 8.00 -11.34 3.12
N ALA A 114 7.35 -11.88 4.15
CA ALA A 114 6.04 -11.40 4.60
C ALA A 114 6.14 -10.02 5.25
N ALA A 115 7.15 -9.80 6.09
CA ALA A 115 7.43 -8.50 6.68
C ALA A 115 7.78 -7.45 5.60
N VAL A 116 8.50 -7.85 4.56
CA VAL A 116 8.73 -7.01 3.38
C VAL A 116 7.41 -6.62 2.73
N ASP A 117 6.55 -7.59 2.41
CA ASP A 117 5.27 -7.32 1.75
C ASP A 117 4.37 -6.39 2.58
N ASP A 118 4.32 -6.55 3.91
CA ASP A 118 3.58 -5.66 4.81
C ASP A 118 4.13 -4.23 4.78
N LEU A 119 5.45 -4.04 4.89
CA LEU A 119 6.06 -2.70 4.81
C LEU A 119 5.77 -2.01 3.47
N LEU A 120 5.79 -2.77 2.37
CA LEU A 120 5.46 -2.23 1.04
C LEU A 120 3.99 -1.86 0.94
N ALA A 121 3.09 -2.60 1.59
CA ALA A 121 1.67 -2.28 1.65
C ALA A 121 1.44 -0.96 2.39
N ASP A 122 2.09 -0.77 3.54
CA ASP A 122 2.02 0.48 4.31
C ASP A 122 2.55 1.67 3.48
N LEU A 123 3.73 1.51 2.86
CA LEU A 123 4.32 2.56 2.02
C LEU A 123 3.45 2.95 0.82
N ALA A 124 2.69 1.99 0.26
CA ALA A 124 1.82 2.24 -0.88
C ALA A 124 0.62 3.15 -0.55
N CYS A 125 0.24 3.26 0.72
CA CYS A 125 -0.89 4.10 1.16
C CYS A 125 -0.56 5.60 1.17
N TYR A 126 0.70 5.98 1.33
CA TYR A 126 1.04 7.38 1.61
C TYR A 126 1.14 8.34 0.42
N PRO A 127 1.49 7.90 -0.81
CA PRO A 127 1.31 8.74 -1.99
C PRO A 127 -0.11 8.63 -2.58
N SER A 128 -1.00 7.84 -1.97
CA SER A 128 -2.24 7.45 -2.63
C SER A 128 -3.24 8.61 -2.79
N ILE A 129 -3.93 8.62 -3.93
CA ILE A 129 -5.08 9.50 -4.17
C ILE A 129 -6.07 9.31 -3.02
N THR A 130 -6.38 10.39 -2.29
CA THR A 130 -7.40 10.32 -1.24
C THR A 130 -8.78 10.08 -1.85
N GLY A 131 -9.64 9.30 -1.18
CA GLY A 131 -10.93 8.84 -1.71
C GLY A 131 -11.90 9.95 -2.18
N ASN A 132 -11.68 11.21 -1.78
CA ASN A 132 -12.49 12.36 -2.19
C ASN A 132 -11.82 13.26 -3.25
N THR A 133 -10.74 12.81 -3.88
CA THR A 133 -10.08 13.57 -4.94
C THR A 133 -10.87 13.45 -6.24
N SER A 134 -11.43 14.56 -6.73
CA SER A 134 -12.06 14.60 -8.05
C SER A 134 -11.01 14.42 -9.14
N LEU A 135 -11.15 13.36 -9.94
CA LEU A 135 -10.27 13.09 -11.07
C LEU A 135 -10.86 13.64 -12.36
N THR A 136 -9.99 14.17 -13.23
CA THR A 136 -10.37 14.49 -14.61
C THR A 136 -10.55 13.20 -15.40
N GLN A 137 -11.29 13.24 -16.50
CA GLN A 137 -11.44 12.06 -17.37
C GLN A 137 -10.10 11.49 -17.82
N GLY A 138 -9.12 12.35 -18.16
CA GLY A 138 -7.77 11.90 -18.52
C GLY A 138 -7.06 11.18 -17.37
N SER A 139 -7.21 11.67 -16.14
CA SER A 139 -6.66 11.02 -14.94
C SER A 139 -7.33 9.68 -14.63
N VAL A 140 -8.64 9.55 -14.90
CA VAL A 140 -9.36 8.28 -14.77
C VAL A 140 -8.82 7.25 -15.77
N VAL A 141 -8.64 7.65 -17.04
CA VAL A 141 -8.09 6.74 -18.07
C VAL A 141 -6.67 6.31 -17.72
N ASP A 142 -5.82 7.23 -17.25
CA ASP A 142 -4.47 6.90 -16.79
C ASP A 142 -4.47 5.92 -15.61
N LEU A 143 -5.30 6.17 -14.60
CA LEU A 143 -5.44 5.30 -13.44
C LEU A 143 -5.87 3.88 -13.86
N LEU A 144 -6.88 3.77 -14.72
CA LEU A 144 -7.37 2.48 -15.22
C LEU A 144 -6.30 1.76 -16.04
N SER A 145 -5.58 2.46 -16.92
CA SER A 145 -4.49 1.86 -17.70
C SER A 145 -3.35 1.35 -16.82
N ARG A 146 -3.01 2.09 -15.76
CA ARG A 146 -1.99 1.67 -14.78
C ARG A 146 -2.48 0.49 -13.94
N LEU A 147 -3.75 0.48 -13.54
CA LEU A 147 -4.35 -0.63 -12.79
C LEU A 147 -4.40 -1.91 -13.63
N ASP A 148 -4.79 -1.82 -14.90
CA ASP A 148 -4.82 -2.95 -15.84
C ASP A 148 -3.44 -3.57 -16.07
N SER A 149 -2.37 -2.79 -15.85
CA SER A 149 -0.99 -3.26 -15.95
C SER A 149 -0.50 -3.98 -14.68
N CYS A 150 -1.30 -4.02 -13.61
CA CYS A 150 -0.97 -4.73 -12.38
C CYS A 150 -1.22 -6.24 -12.50
N ASP A 151 -0.42 -7.04 -11.80
CA ASP A 151 -0.57 -8.49 -11.71
C ASP A 151 -1.88 -8.86 -10.98
N ASN A 152 -2.30 -8.09 -9.97
CA ASN A 152 -3.57 -8.28 -9.27
C ASN A 152 -4.40 -6.99 -9.16
N PRO A 153 -5.17 -6.62 -10.20
CA PRO A 153 -5.95 -5.39 -10.21
C PRO A 153 -7.20 -5.42 -9.30
N TYR A 154 -7.56 -6.59 -8.76
CA TYR A 154 -8.85 -6.80 -8.10
C TYR A 154 -8.85 -6.52 -6.59
N ALA A 155 -7.69 -6.56 -5.94
CA ALA A 155 -7.58 -6.36 -4.50
C ALA A 155 -6.42 -5.42 -4.16
N CYS A 156 -6.61 -4.50 -3.22
CA CYS A 156 -5.52 -3.69 -2.72
C CYS A 156 -4.54 -4.54 -1.88
N PRO A 157 -3.36 -4.02 -1.51
CA PRO A 157 -2.36 -4.76 -0.73
C PRO A 157 -2.91 -5.29 0.61
N HIS A 158 -3.88 -4.58 1.20
CA HIS A 158 -4.56 -4.95 2.45
C HIS A 158 -5.79 -5.87 2.25
N GLY A 159 -6.09 -6.27 1.02
CA GLY A 159 -7.16 -7.21 0.69
C GLY A 159 -8.55 -6.58 0.47
N ARG A 160 -8.68 -5.24 0.45
CA ARG A 160 -9.95 -4.60 0.06
C ARG A 160 -10.19 -4.78 -1.44
N PRO A 161 -11.43 -5.04 -1.90
CA PRO A 161 -11.71 -5.10 -3.32
C PRO A 161 -11.48 -3.73 -3.98
N VAL A 162 -10.83 -3.72 -5.13
CA VAL A 162 -10.59 -2.52 -5.95
C VAL A 162 -11.74 -2.33 -6.95
N ILE A 163 -12.25 -3.44 -7.48
CA ILE A 163 -13.25 -3.49 -8.53
C ILE A 163 -14.47 -4.23 -8.02
N VAL A 164 -15.66 -3.67 -8.23
CA VAL A 164 -16.95 -4.31 -8.01
C VAL A 164 -17.76 -4.17 -9.29
N GLU A 165 -18.25 -5.30 -9.78
CA GLU A 165 -19.02 -5.39 -11.03
C GLU A 165 -20.48 -5.69 -10.71
N PHE A 166 -21.37 -5.04 -11.44
CA PHE A 166 -22.81 -5.33 -11.46
C PHE A 166 -23.14 -5.69 -12.89
N ASP A 167 -23.47 -6.94 -13.14
CA ASP A 167 -23.90 -7.35 -14.48
C ASP A 167 -25.29 -6.80 -14.82
N THR A 168 -25.62 -6.80 -16.10
CA THR A 168 -26.87 -6.24 -16.60
C THR A 168 -28.09 -6.93 -15.99
N GLU A 169 -28.03 -8.26 -15.81
CA GLU A 169 -29.11 -9.06 -15.21
C GLU A 169 -29.35 -8.64 -13.75
N GLU A 170 -28.28 -8.48 -12.95
CA GLU A 170 -28.36 -8.00 -11.56
C GLU A 170 -28.97 -6.60 -11.48
N ILE A 171 -28.63 -5.71 -12.42
CA ILE A 171 -29.22 -4.37 -12.48
C ILE A 171 -30.72 -4.48 -12.79
N GLU A 172 -31.12 -5.29 -13.77
CA GLU A 172 -32.51 -5.50 -14.15
C GLU A 172 -33.35 -6.08 -13.00
N ASP A 173 -32.82 -7.07 -12.31
CA ASP A 173 -33.42 -7.70 -11.13
C ASP A 173 -33.64 -6.68 -10.01
N ARG A 174 -32.62 -5.85 -9.71
CA ARG A 174 -32.70 -4.83 -8.65
C ARG A 174 -33.75 -3.75 -8.93
N PHE A 175 -34.09 -3.52 -10.19
CA PHE A 175 -35.15 -2.58 -10.60
C PHE A 175 -36.49 -3.28 -10.89
N GLU A 176 -36.60 -4.58 -10.66
CA GLU A 176 -37.80 -5.38 -10.92
C GLU A 176 -38.30 -5.22 -12.38
N ARG A 177 -37.39 -5.15 -13.35
CA ARG A 177 -37.76 -4.86 -14.75
C ARG A 177 -38.50 -6.00 -15.44
N ASP A 178 -38.29 -7.23 -14.98
CA ASP A 178 -39.00 -8.43 -15.45
C ASP A 178 -40.22 -8.80 -14.57
N TYR A 179 -40.76 -7.85 -13.79
CA TYR A 179 -41.89 -8.12 -12.92
C TYR A 179 -43.18 -8.37 -13.74
N PRO A 180 -43.86 -9.53 -13.56
CA PRO A 180 -45.03 -9.93 -14.36
C PRO A 180 -46.31 -9.12 -14.08
N GLY A 181 -46.21 -7.97 -13.41
CA GLY A 181 -47.33 -7.10 -13.03
C GLY A 181 -47.50 -5.84 -13.89
N HIS A 182 -46.64 -5.66 -14.90
CA HIS A 182 -46.70 -4.53 -15.84
C HIS A 182 -47.18 -4.99 -17.24
N GLU A 183 -48.44 -5.39 -17.35
CA GLU A 183 -49.20 -5.44 -18.62
C GLU A 183 -50.49 -4.62 -18.49
#